data_AF-A0A937T329-F1
#
_entry.id   AF-A0A937T329-F1
#
_cell.length_a   1.000
_cell.length_b   1.000
_cell.length_c   1.000
_cell.angle_alpha   90.00
_cell.angle_beta   90.00
_cell.angle_gamma   90.00
#
_symmetry.space_group_name_H-M   'P 1'
#
loop_
_entity.id
_entity.type
_entity.pdbx_description
1 polymer ?
#
loop_
_entity_poly.entity_id
_entity_poly.type
_entity_poly.pdbx_seq_one_letter_code
_entity_poly.pdbx_strand_id
1 'polypeptide(L)'
;DGGAWPHVLPSDHCGGHYGARGNNLFLIGVLLAGLKDHHEATGDPAVAKSLISGARWVLKSWDEEAKGWPYSASTSGEPYYENVSPSLNMLIIDSLAYVGKLTGDEEFLDVTEKAFAAVAQSNPPSDGKSVSQKIFFATGVMASLQQWFAEHRDDEGIGVLDGTRSRGP
;
A
#
# COMPACT_ATOMS: atom_id res chain seq x y z
N ASP A 1 -15.68 1.90 12.99
CA ASP A 1 -15.11 1.19 14.15
C ASP A 1 -14.64 -0.19 13.74
N GLY A 2 -13.36 -0.29 13.41
CA GLY A 2 -12.68 -1.45 12.82
C GLY A 2 -11.51 -0.96 11.95
N GLY A 3 -10.39 -1.69 11.92
CA GLY A 3 -9.21 -1.33 11.13
C GLY A 3 -8.16 -0.47 11.84
N ALA A 4 -6.96 -0.45 11.28
CA ALA A 4 -5.73 0.17 11.79
C ALA A 4 -5.19 -0.39 13.11
N TRP A 5 -5.99 -0.85 14.07
CA TRP A 5 -5.53 -1.46 15.34
C TRP A 5 -4.43 -0.66 16.09
N PRO A 6 -4.63 0.65 16.34
CA PRO A 6 -3.58 1.49 16.89
C PRO A 6 -3.19 1.07 18.31
N HIS A 7 -1.89 0.94 18.53
CA HIS A 7 -1.29 0.52 19.79
C HIS A 7 -0.14 1.46 20.16
N VAL A 8 0.35 1.35 21.39
CA VAL A 8 1.58 2.07 21.78
C VAL A 8 2.73 1.43 21.01
N LEU A 9 3.43 2.26 20.23
CA LEU A 9 4.55 1.78 19.42
C LEU A 9 5.74 1.42 20.32
N PRO A 10 6.40 0.28 20.06
CA PRO A 10 7.72 -0.02 20.64
C PRO A 10 8.72 1.11 20.40
N SER A 11 9.71 1.25 21.29
CA SER A 11 10.68 2.35 21.23
C SER A 11 11.48 2.43 19.93
N ASP A 12 11.73 1.28 19.29
CA ASP A 12 12.43 1.17 18.01
C ASP A 12 11.50 1.39 16.79
N HIS A 13 10.19 1.56 17.01
CA HIS A 13 9.17 1.78 15.98
C HIS A 13 8.46 3.14 16.12
N CYS A 14 8.84 3.96 17.10
CA CYS A 14 8.19 5.24 17.41
C CYS A 14 8.95 6.47 16.89
N GLY A 15 10.07 6.31 16.17
CA GLY A 15 10.82 7.43 15.59
C GLY A 15 11.29 8.49 16.60
N GLY A 16 11.58 8.09 17.85
CA GLY A 16 11.92 9.02 18.94
C GLY A 16 10.71 9.64 19.66
N HIS A 17 9.49 9.40 19.18
CA HIS A 17 8.25 9.81 19.84
C HIS A 17 7.81 8.79 20.90
N TYR A 18 8.51 8.72 22.03
CA TYR A 18 8.20 7.75 23.10
C TYR A 18 6.75 7.86 23.59
N GLY A 19 6.07 6.72 23.68
CA GLY A 19 4.65 6.66 24.07
C GLY A 19 3.67 6.97 22.93
N ALA A 20 4.15 7.22 21.71
CA ALA A 20 3.31 7.42 20.54
C ALA A 20 2.34 6.25 20.31
N ARG A 21 1.12 6.58 19.86
CA ARG A 21 0.11 5.62 19.44
C ARG A 21 -0.12 5.70 17.94
N GLY A 22 -0.05 4.56 17.28
CA GLY A 22 -0.20 4.47 15.83
C GLY A 22 0.07 3.04 15.39
N ASN A 23 0.58 2.89 14.16
CA ASN A 23 1.03 1.58 13.67
C ASN A 23 2.27 1.68 12.81
N ASN A 24 2.93 0.54 12.69
CA ASN A 24 3.99 0.32 11.73
C ASN A 24 3.43 -0.18 10.40
N LEU A 25 3.80 0.45 9.29
CA LEU A 25 3.24 0.17 7.96
C LEU A 25 3.69 -1.19 7.41
N PHE A 26 4.85 -1.69 7.81
CA PHE A 26 5.27 -3.05 7.45
C PHE A 26 4.34 -4.08 8.10
N LEU A 27 4.07 -3.96 9.40
CA LEU A 27 3.17 -4.89 10.11
C LEU A 27 1.73 -4.82 9.59
N ILE A 28 1.24 -3.61 9.32
CA ILE A 28 -0.09 -3.43 8.73
C ILE A 28 -0.12 -4.02 7.32
N GLY A 29 0.89 -3.81 6.48
CA GLY A 29 0.96 -4.41 5.14
C GLY A 29 0.87 -5.94 5.17
N VAL A 30 1.61 -6.60 6.07
CA VAL A 30 1.51 -8.06 6.25
C VAL A 30 0.12 -8.49 6.69
N LEU A 31 -0.49 -7.78 7.63
CA LEU A 31 -1.83 -8.08 8.11
C LEU A 31 -2.89 -7.92 7.01
N LEU A 32 -2.82 -6.84 6.22
CA LEU A 32 -3.75 -6.60 5.12
C LEU A 32 -3.61 -7.66 4.03
N ALA A 33 -2.39 -8.11 3.72
CA ALA A 33 -2.18 -9.21 2.78
C ALA A 33 -2.87 -10.50 3.26
N GLY A 34 -2.71 -10.87 4.54
CA GLY A 34 -3.40 -12.03 5.10
C GLY A 34 -4.93 -11.88 5.12
N LEU A 35 -5.44 -10.68 5.41
CA LEU A 35 -6.88 -10.41 5.36
C LEU A 35 -7.43 -10.45 3.94
N LYS A 36 -6.68 -9.95 2.95
CA LYS A 36 -7.00 -10.08 1.53
C LYS A 36 -7.14 -11.55 1.15
N ASP A 37 -6.10 -12.34 1.37
CA ASP A 37 -6.09 -13.76 0.95
C ASP A 37 -7.21 -14.54 1.66
N HIS A 38 -7.47 -14.22 2.94
CA HIS A 38 -8.57 -14.82 3.68
C HIS A 38 -9.94 -14.40 3.14
N HIS A 39 -10.15 -13.13 2.80
CA HIS A 39 -11.39 -12.66 2.21
C HIS A 39 -11.60 -13.25 0.80
N GLU A 40 -10.55 -13.33 -0.01
CA GLU A 40 -10.60 -13.93 -1.34
C GLU A 40 -11.02 -15.41 -1.28
N ALA A 41 -10.54 -16.15 -0.28
CA ALA A 41 -10.89 -17.55 -0.09
C ALA A 41 -12.30 -17.79 0.49
N THR A 42 -12.85 -16.84 1.25
CA THR A 42 -14.06 -17.06 2.06
C THR A 42 -15.25 -16.18 1.71
N GLY A 43 -15.02 -14.99 1.16
CA GLY A 43 -16.01 -13.95 0.97
C GLY A 43 -16.59 -13.37 2.28
N ASP A 44 -15.93 -13.56 3.44
CA ASP A 44 -16.47 -13.12 4.73
C ASP A 44 -16.59 -11.58 4.82
N PRO A 45 -17.83 -11.04 4.93
CA PRO A 45 -18.04 -9.58 4.98
C PRO A 45 -17.39 -8.90 6.20
N ALA A 46 -17.15 -9.62 7.30
CA ALA A 46 -16.43 -9.06 8.45
C ALA A 46 -14.94 -8.82 8.15
N VAL A 47 -14.36 -9.69 7.33
CA VAL A 47 -12.98 -9.58 6.85
C VAL A 47 -12.88 -8.41 5.86
N ALA A 48 -13.81 -8.32 4.91
CA ALA A 48 -13.91 -7.17 3.99
C ALA A 48 -13.96 -5.83 4.74
N LYS A 49 -14.82 -5.72 5.75
CA LYS A 49 -14.95 -4.52 6.58
C LYS A 49 -13.61 -4.14 7.23
N SER A 50 -12.90 -5.13 7.77
CA SER A 50 -11.61 -4.93 8.45
C SER A 50 -10.51 -4.51 7.46
N LEU A 51 -10.45 -5.19 6.31
CA LEU A 51 -9.52 -4.91 5.22
C LEU A 51 -9.71 -3.50 4.66
N ILE A 52 -10.94 -3.13 4.30
CA ILE A 52 -11.28 -1.78 3.79
C ILE A 52 -10.88 -0.71 4.81
N SER A 53 -11.22 -0.91 6.08
CA SER A 53 -10.92 0.09 7.11
C SER A 53 -9.41 0.23 7.37
N GLY A 54 -8.66 -0.88 7.31
CA GLY A 54 -7.21 -0.87 7.40
C GLY A 54 -6.56 -0.17 6.20
N ALA A 55 -7.00 -0.49 4.98
CA ALA A 55 -6.51 0.14 3.75
C ALA A 55 -6.77 1.65 3.74
N ARG A 56 -7.94 2.10 4.21
CA ARG A 56 -8.24 3.53 4.39
C ARG A 56 -7.27 4.23 5.35
N TRP A 57 -6.87 3.54 6.43
CA TRP A 57 -5.88 4.11 7.34
C TRP A 57 -4.49 4.19 6.68
N VAL A 58 -4.09 3.16 5.92
CA VAL A 58 -2.83 3.18 5.16
C VAL A 58 -2.78 4.34 4.16
N LEU A 59 -3.89 4.61 3.44
CA LEU A 59 -3.99 5.75 2.53
C LEU A 59 -3.73 7.10 3.22
N LYS A 60 -4.15 7.30 4.47
CA LYS A 60 -3.88 8.55 5.21
C LYS A 60 -2.40 8.86 5.40
N SER A 61 -1.55 7.84 5.33
CA SER A 61 -0.09 7.97 5.48
C SER A 61 0.66 7.92 4.15
N TRP A 62 -0.05 7.97 3.02
CA TRP A 62 0.56 8.08 1.70
C TRP A 62 1.25 9.45 1.56
N ASP A 63 2.50 9.41 1.09
CA ASP A 63 3.26 10.60 0.78
C ASP A 63 3.34 10.77 -0.75
N GLU A 64 2.72 11.84 -1.26
CA GLU A 64 2.64 12.11 -2.69
C GLU A 64 3.99 12.53 -3.29
N GLU A 65 4.92 13.08 -2.50
CA GLU A 65 6.24 13.50 -3.00
C GLU A 65 7.18 12.30 -3.10
N ALA A 66 7.27 11.51 -2.04
CA ALA A 66 8.10 10.32 -1.96
C ALA A 66 7.53 9.10 -2.73
N LYS A 67 6.25 9.17 -3.14
CA LYS A 67 5.50 8.06 -3.75
C LYS A 67 5.61 6.77 -2.92
N GLY A 68 5.44 6.91 -1.61
CA GLY A 68 5.64 5.82 -0.67
C GLY A 68 4.99 6.07 0.69
N TRP A 69 5.44 5.28 1.67
CA TRP A 69 4.91 5.31 3.02
C TRP A 69 6.02 5.47 4.07
N PRO A 70 5.75 6.16 5.19
CA PRO A 70 6.64 6.14 6.33
C PRO A 70 6.70 4.75 6.96
N TYR A 71 7.74 4.50 7.75
CA TYR A 71 7.86 3.21 8.45
C TYR A 71 6.78 3.04 9.52
N SER A 72 6.47 4.10 10.27
CA SER A 72 5.37 4.15 11.24
C SER A 72 4.63 5.47 11.14
N ALA A 73 3.33 5.44 11.41
CA ALA A 73 2.45 6.60 11.37
C ALA A 73 1.48 6.61 12.56
N SER A 74 0.99 7.81 12.89
CA SER A 74 -0.02 8.04 13.93
C SER A 74 -1.38 7.42 13.57
N THR A 75 -2.36 7.58 14.46
CA THR A 75 -3.76 7.23 14.16
C THR A 75 -4.38 8.05 13.03
N SER A 76 -3.89 9.26 12.78
CA SER A 76 -4.36 10.17 11.74
C SER A 76 -3.55 10.10 10.44
N GLY A 77 -2.42 9.38 10.45
CA GLY A 77 -1.59 9.14 9.27
C GLY A 77 -0.30 9.95 9.24
N GLU A 78 -0.05 10.82 10.22
CA GLU A 78 1.19 11.60 10.27
C GLU A 78 2.41 10.68 10.54
N PRO A 79 3.52 10.88 9.82
CA PRO A 79 4.71 10.05 9.95
C PRO A 79 5.43 10.29 11.29
N TYR A 80 5.97 9.22 11.88
CA TYR A 80 6.89 9.33 13.03
C TYR A 80 8.38 9.31 12.61
N TYR A 81 8.67 9.02 11.35
CA TYR A 81 10.01 9.06 10.79
C TYR A 81 10.02 10.05 9.63
N GLU A 82 11.03 10.93 9.60
CA GLU A 82 11.16 11.94 8.54
C GLU A 82 11.40 11.31 7.15
N ASN A 83 12.07 10.16 7.11
CA ASN A 83 12.39 9.48 5.85
C ASN A 83 11.22 8.60 5.38
N VAL A 84 10.39 9.14 4.49
CA VAL A 84 9.39 8.39 3.73
C VAL A 84 10.05 7.77 2.48
N SER A 85 9.70 6.54 2.13
CA SER A 85 10.31 5.85 0.99
C SER A 85 9.38 4.84 0.30
N PRO A 86 9.65 4.47 -0.97
CA PRO A 86 8.87 3.47 -1.69
C PRO A 86 9.20 2.01 -1.29
N SER A 87 9.98 1.81 -0.22
CA SER A 87 10.50 0.48 0.16
C SER A 87 9.41 -0.52 0.55
N LEU A 88 8.30 -0.04 1.08
CA LEU A 88 7.16 -0.86 1.51
C LEU A 88 6.09 -1.03 0.41
N ASN A 89 6.22 -0.36 -0.73
CA ASN A 89 5.15 -0.26 -1.73
C ASN A 89 4.61 -1.63 -2.15
N MET A 90 5.47 -2.55 -2.59
CA MET A 90 5.00 -3.87 -3.06
C MET A 90 4.26 -4.69 -1.99
N LEU A 91 4.61 -4.52 -0.72
CA LEU A 91 3.92 -5.19 0.40
C LEU A 91 2.53 -4.60 0.62
N ILE A 92 2.37 -3.30 0.41
CA ILE A 92 1.16 -2.55 0.73
C ILE A 92 0.16 -2.62 -0.45
N ILE A 93 0.65 -2.38 -1.67
CA ILE A 93 -0.21 -2.02 -2.81
C ILE A 93 -1.06 -3.18 -3.35
N ASP A 94 -0.71 -4.44 -3.09
CA ASP A 94 -1.57 -5.59 -3.45
C ASP A 94 -2.92 -5.52 -2.73
N SER A 95 -2.90 -5.20 -1.43
CA SER A 95 -4.12 -5.07 -0.62
C SER A 95 -4.92 -3.83 -0.99
N LEU A 96 -4.26 -2.71 -1.31
CA LEU A 96 -4.93 -1.49 -1.76
C LEU A 96 -5.60 -1.71 -3.11
N ALA A 97 -4.93 -2.34 -4.07
CA ALA A 97 -5.51 -2.69 -5.36
C ALA A 97 -6.75 -3.58 -5.21
N TYR A 98 -6.67 -4.59 -4.34
CA TYR A 98 -7.80 -5.46 -4.04
C TYR A 98 -8.99 -4.68 -3.47
N VAL A 99 -8.74 -3.80 -2.50
CA VAL A 99 -9.79 -2.94 -1.91
C VAL A 99 -10.38 -2.00 -2.96
N GLY A 100 -9.56 -1.36 -3.79
CA GLY A 100 -10.02 -0.49 -4.87
C GLY A 100 -10.99 -1.20 -5.81
N LYS A 101 -10.64 -2.43 -6.25
CA LYS A 101 -11.55 -3.26 -7.06
C LYS A 101 -12.82 -3.66 -6.30
N LEU A 102 -12.70 -4.03 -5.02
CA LEU A 102 -13.83 -4.45 -4.19
C LEU A 102 -14.84 -3.31 -3.97
N THR A 103 -14.37 -2.07 -3.82
CA THR A 103 -15.22 -0.93 -3.49
C THR A 103 -15.54 -0.03 -4.68
N GLY A 104 -14.84 -0.17 -5.80
CA GLY A 104 -14.89 0.76 -6.93
C GLY A 104 -14.31 2.13 -6.61
N ASP A 105 -13.42 2.24 -5.62
CA ASP A 105 -12.82 3.52 -5.24
C ASP A 105 -11.47 3.69 -5.94
N GLU A 106 -11.44 4.64 -6.87
CA GLU A 106 -10.30 4.90 -7.75
C GLU A 106 -9.07 5.44 -7.01
N GLU A 107 -9.23 6.08 -5.84
CA GLU A 107 -8.10 6.62 -5.06
C GLU A 107 -7.10 5.51 -4.69
N PHE A 108 -7.62 4.34 -4.31
CA PHE A 108 -6.76 3.18 -4.01
C PHE A 108 -5.94 2.75 -5.21
N LEU A 109 -6.52 2.80 -6.42
CA LEU A 109 -5.87 2.33 -7.64
C LEU A 109 -4.90 3.37 -8.20
N ASP A 110 -5.23 4.65 -8.12
CA ASP A 110 -4.30 5.75 -8.43
C ASP A 110 -3.04 5.68 -7.55
N VAL A 111 -3.20 5.53 -6.23
CA VAL A 111 -2.07 5.36 -5.31
C VAL A 111 -1.30 4.08 -5.60
N THR A 112 -1.99 2.97 -5.89
CA THR A 112 -1.35 1.70 -6.27
C THR A 112 -0.48 1.86 -7.52
N GLU A 113 -0.99 2.52 -8.56
CA GLU A 113 -0.26 2.76 -9.81
C GLU A 113 0.99 3.62 -9.57
N LYS A 114 0.83 4.75 -8.89
CA LYS A 114 1.95 5.65 -8.55
C LYS A 114 3.04 4.93 -7.74
N ALA A 115 2.61 4.17 -6.74
CA ALA A 115 3.52 3.39 -5.89
C ALA A 115 4.23 2.26 -6.65
N PHE A 116 3.53 1.59 -7.57
CA PHE A 116 4.12 0.57 -8.44
C PHE A 116 5.15 1.17 -9.40
N ALA A 117 4.81 2.27 -10.07
CA ALA A 117 5.73 3.00 -10.95
C ALA A 117 6.99 3.44 -10.21
N ALA A 118 6.84 3.95 -8.97
CA ALA A 118 7.98 4.33 -8.13
C ALA A 118 8.90 3.14 -7.81
N VAL A 119 8.35 1.95 -7.57
CA VAL A 119 9.18 0.74 -7.39
C VAL A 119 9.91 0.37 -8.67
N ALA A 120 9.22 0.38 -9.81
CA ALA A 120 9.80 0.02 -11.11
C ALA A 120 10.92 0.98 -11.54
N GLN A 121 10.83 2.25 -11.15
CA GLN A 121 11.82 3.29 -11.47
C GLN A 121 12.93 3.40 -10.41
N SER A 122 12.75 2.81 -9.23
CA SER A 122 13.76 2.84 -8.14
C SER A 122 14.91 1.86 -8.40
N ASN A 123 16.11 2.19 -7.88
CA ASN A 123 17.20 1.23 -7.71
C ASN A 123 17.01 0.52 -6.35
N PRO A 124 16.52 -0.74 -6.31
CA PRO A 124 16.23 -1.41 -5.04
C PRO A 124 17.51 -1.71 -4.25
N PRO A 125 17.45 -1.67 -2.91
CA PRO A 125 18.38 -2.44 -2.09
C PRO A 125 18.34 -3.91 -2.53
N SER A 126 19.52 -4.50 -2.77
CA SER A 126 19.67 -5.85 -3.31
C SER A 126 19.79 -6.94 -2.22
N ASP A 127 19.33 -6.66 -1.00
CA ASP A 127 19.31 -7.67 0.06
C ASP A 127 18.18 -8.70 -0.15
N GLY A 128 18.39 -9.91 0.37
CA GLY A 128 17.48 -11.03 0.15
C GLY A 128 16.07 -10.78 0.69
N LYS A 129 15.93 -9.97 1.75
CA LYS A 129 14.63 -9.60 2.34
C LYS A 129 13.83 -8.72 1.37
N SER A 130 14.46 -7.65 0.87
CA SER A 130 13.85 -6.69 -0.04
C SER A 130 13.45 -7.35 -1.35
N VAL A 131 14.31 -8.22 -1.90
CA VAL A 131 14.02 -8.98 -3.12
C VAL A 131 12.83 -9.92 -2.90
N SER A 132 12.84 -10.71 -1.83
CA SER A 132 11.76 -11.66 -1.52
C SER A 132 10.41 -10.96 -1.38
N GLN A 133 10.39 -9.85 -0.63
CA GLN A 133 9.17 -9.06 -0.43
C GLN A 133 8.63 -8.54 -1.77
N LYS A 134 9.48 -7.93 -2.61
CA LYS A 134 9.02 -7.33 -3.87
C LYS A 134 8.51 -8.37 -4.87
N ILE A 135 9.21 -9.49 -5.03
CA ILE A 135 8.84 -10.53 -6.01
C ILE A 135 7.57 -11.26 -5.60
N PHE A 136 7.37 -11.52 -4.30
CA PHE A 136 6.20 -12.26 -3.81
C PHE A 136 4.88 -11.59 -4.22
N PHE A 137 4.78 -10.27 -4.08
CA PHE A 137 3.55 -9.52 -4.38
C PHE A 137 3.44 -9.03 -5.83
N ALA A 138 4.52 -9.10 -6.62
CA ALA A 138 4.56 -8.50 -7.96
C ALA A 138 3.45 -9.02 -8.89
N THR A 139 3.20 -10.32 -8.88
CA THR A 139 2.22 -10.95 -9.78
C THR A 139 0.79 -10.52 -9.48
N GLY A 140 0.40 -10.47 -8.20
CA GLY A 140 -0.94 -10.06 -7.76
C GLY A 140 -1.25 -8.59 -8.09
N VAL A 141 -0.27 -7.71 -7.87
CA VAL A 141 -0.36 -6.28 -8.20
C VAL A 141 -0.51 -6.08 -9.70
N MET A 142 0.36 -6.70 -10.51
CA MET A 142 0.31 -6.58 -11.97
C MET A 142 -1.02 -7.09 -12.54
N ALA A 143 -1.50 -8.23 -12.05
CA ALA A 143 -2.77 -8.79 -12.50
C ALA A 143 -3.95 -7.86 -12.15
N SER A 144 -3.96 -7.31 -10.94
CA SER A 144 -5.04 -6.41 -10.50
C SER A 144 -5.07 -5.10 -11.27
N LEU A 145 -3.90 -4.49 -11.50
CA LEU A 145 -3.78 -3.28 -12.30
C LEU A 145 -4.22 -3.52 -13.76
N GLN A 146 -3.75 -4.62 -14.38
CA GLN A 146 -4.13 -4.92 -15.77
C GLN A 146 -5.63 -5.17 -15.94
N GLN A 147 -6.26 -5.92 -15.02
CA GLN A 147 -7.71 -6.13 -15.02
C GLN A 147 -8.46 -4.80 -14.98
N TRP A 148 -8.05 -3.90 -14.09
CA TRP A 148 -8.67 -2.59 -13.96
C TRP A 148 -8.50 -1.76 -15.23
N PHE A 149 -7.28 -1.64 -15.75
CA PHE A 149 -6.99 -0.81 -16.91
C PHE A 149 -7.70 -1.28 -18.17
N ALA A 150 -7.81 -2.59 -18.40
CA ALA A 150 -8.54 -3.15 -19.54
C ALA A 150 -10.03 -2.75 -19.56
N GLU A 151 -10.62 -2.52 -18.39
CA GLU A 151 -12.03 -2.15 -18.25
C GLU A 151 -12.26 -0.63 -18.22
N HIS A 152 -11.27 0.13 -17.76
CA HIS A 152 -11.45 1.54 -17.39
C HIS A 152 -10.54 2.53 -18.13
N ARG A 153 -9.66 2.08 -19.04
CA ARG A 153 -8.74 2.97 -19.78
C ARG A 153 -8.65 2.59 -21.27
N ASP A 154 -8.69 3.61 -22.13
CA ASP A 154 -8.55 3.47 -23.58
C ASP A 154 -7.19 2.91 -24.02
N ASP A 155 -6.13 3.11 -23.22
CA ASP A 155 -4.76 2.66 -23.51
C ASP A 155 -4.40 1.33 -22.84
N GLU A 156 -5.36 0.70 -22.13
CA GLU A 156 -5.21 -0.59 -21.46
C GLU A 156 -3.98 -0.68 -20.52
N GLY A 157 -3.44 0.46 -20.05
CA GLY A 157 -2.31 0.51 -19.13
C GLY A 157 -0.92 0.62 -19.76
N ILE A 158 -0.81 0.87 -21.09
CA ILE A 158 0.49 0.97 -21.78
C ILE A 158 1.41 2.06 -21.17
N GLY A 159 0.86 3.19 -20.74
CA GLY A 159 1.63 4.34 -20.24
C GLY A 159 2.12 4.25 -18.78
N VAL A 160 1.87 3.13 -18.08
CA VAL A 160 2.16 3.00 -16.64
C VAL A 160 3.68 2.98 -16.37
N LEU A 161 4.45 2.36 -17.27
CA LEU A 161 5.87 2.12 -17.07
C LEU A 161 6.79 3.13 -17.78
N ASP A 162 6.28 3.85 -18.78
CA ASP A 162 7.06 4.83 -19.55
C ASP A 162 6.99 6.26 -18.98
N GLY A 163 6.17 6.47 -17.94
CA GLY A 163 6.04 7.75 -17.25
C GLY A 163 5.29 8.83 -18.04
N THR A 164 4.66 8.48 -19.16
CA THR A 164 3.94 9.44 -20.02
C THR A 164 2.71 10.06 -19.35
N ARG A 165 2.18 9.45 -18.27
CA ARG A 165 1.07 9.99 -17.47
C ARG A 165 1.43 10.52 -16.08
N SER A 166 2.68 10.46 -15.61
CA SER A 166 3.06 11.13 -14.35
C SER A 166 3.09 12.66 -14.47
N ARG A 167 2.82 13.19 -15.67
CA ARG A 167 2.59 14.60 -15.94
C ARG A 167 1.10 14.81 -16.26
N GLY A 168 0.29 14.99 -15.21
CA GLY A 168 -0.92 15.80 -15.33
C GLY A 168 -0.55 17.29 -15.48
N PRO A 169 -1.47 18.15 -15.92
CA PRO A 169 -1.20 19.55 -16.29
C PRO A 169 -0.50 20.38 -15.20
#